data_AF-A0A5K1ANS8-F1
#
_entry.id   AF-A0A5K1ANS8-F1
#
_cell.length_a   1.000
_cell.length_b   1.000
_cell.length_c   1.000
_cell.angle_alpha   90.00
_cell.angle_beta   90.00
_cell.angle_gamma   90.00
#
_symmetry.space_group_name_H-M   'P 1'
#
loop_
_entity.id
_entity.type
_entity.pdbx_description
1 polymer ?
#
loop_
_entity_poly.entity_id
_entity_poly.type
_entity_poly.pdbx_seq_one_letter_code
_entity_poly.pdbx_strand_id
1 'polypeptide(L)' 'MDGDSCILSQFIRKDKAAVDDYRLFRVRRTVFQILRDRGYALSDADLADDFEGFRAACGEPVDLRTLTVVRIHPSAGK' A
#
# COMPACT_ATOMS: atom_id res chain seq x y z
N MET A 1 -19.13 -13.13 21.93
CA MET A 1 -17.71 -13.36 21.56
C MET A 1 -17.65 -13.28 20.04
N ASP A 2 -17.72 -12.06 19.52
CA ASP A 2 -17.80 -11.79 18.09
C ASP A 2 -16.40 -11.87 17.48
N GLY A 3 -16.01 -13.07 17.07
CA GLY A 3 -14.73 -13.38 16.42
C GLY A 3 -14.59 -12.84 14.99
N ASP A 4 -15.54 -12.01 14.54
CA ASP A 4 -15.61 -11.51 13.16
C ASP A 4 -15.00 -10.11 12.97
N SER A 5 -14.42 -9.49 14.02
CA SER A 5 -13.77 -8.17 13.91
C SER A 5 -12.29 -8.26 13.54
N CYS A 6 -11.97 -9.02 12.49
CA CYS A 6 -10.71 -8.82 11.79
C CYS A 6 -11.01 -7.93 10.59
N ILE A 7 -10.37 -6.77 10.49
CA ILE A 7 -10.41 -5.88 9.31
C ILE A 7 -10.24 -6.62 7.97
N LEU A 8 -9.60 -7.80 7.99
CA LEU A 8 -9.46 -8.68 6.84
C LEU A 8 -10.76 -9.42 6.43
N SER A 9 -11.66 -9.75 7.36
CA SER A 9 -12.91 -10.49 7.08
C SER A 9 -13.89 -9.67 6.23
N GLN A 10 -13.82 -8.35 6.32
CA GLN A 10 -14.60 -7.39 5.53
C GLN A 10 -14.31 -7.51 4.03
N PHE A 11 -13.04 -7.73 3.67
CA PHE A 11 -12.58 -7.84 2.28
C PHE A 11 -12.70 -9.27 1.74
N ILE A 12 -12.51 -10.28 2.60
CA ILE A 12 -12.66 -11.70 2.23
C ILE A 12 -14.09 -12.03 1.79
N ARG A 13 -15.10 -11.31 2.29
CA ARG A 13 -16.51 -11.57 1.93
C ARG A 13 -16.95 -11.03 0.57
N LYS A 14 -16.23 -10.08 -0.05
CA LYS A 14 -16.79 -9.29 -1.17
C LYS A 14 -16.22 -9.58 -2.55
N ASP A 15 -14.94 -9.92 -2.69
CA ASP A 15 -14.37 -10.35 -3.98
C ASP A 15 -12.94 -10.89 -3.78
N LYS A 16 -12.53 -11.94 -4.51
CA LYS A 16 -11.14 -12.43 -4.43
C LYS A 16 -10.15 -11.38 -4.95
N ALA A 17 -10.53 -10.63 -5.99
CA ALA A 17 -9.69 -9.56 -6.53
C ALA A 17 -9.46 -8.46 -5.50
N ALA A 18 -10.51 -8.06 -4.78
CA ALA A 18 -10.42 -7.07 -3.70
C ALA A 18 -9.50 -7.51 -2.55
N VAL A 19 -9.42 -8.81 -2.26
CA VAL A 19 -8.49 -9.36 -1.25
C VAL A 19 -7.04 -9.24 -1.70
N ASP A 20 -6.75 -9.59 -2.96
CA ASP A 20 -5.40 -9.56 -3.50
C ASP A 20 -4.90 -8.10 -3.63
N ASP A 21 -5.76 -7.18 -4.08
CA ASP A 21 -5.45 -5.73 -4.13
C ASP A 21 -5.18 -5.14 -2.74
N TYR A 22 -5.97 -5.52 -1.73
CA TYR A 22 -5.76 -5.07 -0.34
C TYR A 22 -4.45 -5.59 0.24
N ARG A 23 -4.04 -6.81 -0.11
CA ARG A 23 -2.73 -7.34 0.28
C ARG A 23 -1.61 -6.53 -0.36
N LEU A 24 -1.72 -6.21 -1.65
CA LEU A 24 -0.74 -5.39 -2.35
C LEU A 24 -0.63 -3.99 -1.75
N PHE A 25 -1.76 -3.35 -1.42
CA PHE A 25 -1.79 -2.08 -0.70
C PHE A 25 -0.98 -2.13 0.60
N ARG A 26 -1.23 -3.16 1.43
CA ARG A 26 -0.51 -3.36 2.69
C ARG A 26 0.97 -3.63 2.51
N VAL A 27 1.33 -4.43 1.51
CA VAL A 27 2.74 -4.70 1.17
C VAL A 27 3.42 -3.40 0.74
N ARG A 28 2.81 -2.60 -0.15
CA ARG A 28 3.35 -1.30 -0.58
C ARG A 28 3.61 -0.38 0.62
N ARG A 29 2.62 -0.21 1.50
CA ARG A 29 2.75 0.63 2.69
C ARG A 29 3.89 0.16 3.61
N THR A 30 4.02 -1.14 3.79
CA THR A 30 5.09 -1.73 4.61
C THR A 30 6.46 -1.50 3.98
N VAL A 31 6.60 -1.67 2.67
CA VAL A 31 7.85 -1.38 1.95
C VAL A 31 8.21 0.10 2.06
N PHE A 32 7.24 1.01 1.96
CA PHE A 32 7.50 2.45 2.11
C PHE A 32 7.95 2.80 3.53
N GLN A 33 7.35 2.19 4.55
CA GLN A 33 7.82 2.34 5.93
C GLN A 33 9.26 1.85 6.08
N ILE A 34 9.60 0.66 5.54
CA ILE A 34 10.97 0.13 5.56
C ILE A 34 11.95 1.07 4.85
N LEU A 35 11.56 1.64 3.71
CA LEU A 35 12.41 2.58 2.96
C LEU A 35 12.66 3.87 3.77
N ARG A 36 11.62 4.43 4.41
CA ARG A 36 11.77 5.58 5.30
C ARG A 36 12.71 5.26 6.47
N ASP A 37 12.54 4.10 7.10
CA ASP A 37 13.38 3.67 8.22
C ASP A 37 14.85 3.47 7.80
N ARG A 38 15.10 3.19 6.52
CA ARG A 38 16.44 3.12 5.91
C ARG A 38 17.00 4.47 5.47
N GLY A 39 16.29 5.58 5.71
CA GLY A 39 16.75 6.92 5.38
C GLY A 39 16.45 7.36 3.93
N TYR A 40 15.63 6.62 3.19
CA TYR A 40 15.17 7.08 1.88
C TYR A 40 14.13 8.20 2.04
N ALA A 41 14.22 9.22 1.19
CA ALA A 41 13.25 10.32 1.19
C ALA A 41 11.97 9.88 0.46
N LEU A 42 10.89 9.77 1.23
CA LEU A 42 9.52 9.49 0.79
C LEU A 42 8.61 10.63 1.19
N SER A 43 7.56 10.89 0.41
CA SER A 43 6.54 11.87 0.78
C SER A 43 5.64 11.31 1.87
N ASP A 44 5.17 12.15 2.80
CA ASP A 44 4.13 11.74 3.75
C ASP A 44 2.83 11.34 3.01
N ALA A 45 2.58 11.90 1.83
CA ALA A 45 1.47 11.50 0.97
C ALA A 45 1.57 10.04 0.51
N ASP A 46 2.78 9.53 0.31
CA ASP A 46 3.02 8.14 -0.11
C ASP A 46 2.65 7.13 1.00
N LEU A 47 2.76 7.56 2.27
CA LEU A 47 2.49 6.77 3.47
C LEU A 47 1.05 6.95 4.00
N ALA A 48 0.45 8.11 3.76
CA ALA A 48 -0.91 8.46 4.20
C ALA A 48 -2.02 8.02 3.22
N ASP A 49 -1.65 7.45 2.06
CA ASP A 49 -2.60 6.99 1.05
C ASP A 49 -3.59 5.96 1.62
N ASP A 50 -4.85 6.07 1.22
CA ASP A 50 -5.91 5.14 1.59
C ASP A 50 -6.11 4.06 0.52
N PHE A 51 -6.95 3.06 0.80
CA PHE A 51 -7.12 1.92 -0.10
C PHE A 51 -7.85 2.30 -1.40
N GLU A 52 -8.72 3.31 -1.39
CA GLU A 52 -9.42 3.75 -2.61
C GLU A 52 -8.51 4.59 -3.51
N GLY A 53 -7.73 5.50 -2.91
CA GLY A 53 -6.67 6.24 -3.60
C GLY A 53 -5.64 5.32 -4.24
N PHE A 54 -5.22 4.28 -3.51
CA PHE A 54 -4.35 3.24 -4.03
C PHE A 54 -4.92 2.53 -5.27
N ARG A 55 -6.19 2.06 -5.20
CA ARG A 55 -6.83 1.40 -6.36
C ARG A 55 -7.00 2.35 -7.54
N ALA A 56 -7.37 3.60 -7.30
CA ALA A 56 -7.51 4.60 -8.36
C ALA A 56 -6.16 4.87 -9.06
N ALA A 57 -5.05 4.89 -8.31
CA ALA A 57 -3.72 5.11 -8.85
C ALA A 57 -3.14 3.89 -9.58
N CYS A 58 -3.44 2.69 -9.11
CA CYS A 58 -2.84 1.44 -9.62
C CYS A 58 -3.75 0.64 -10.58
N GLY A 59 -5.01 1.03 -10.73
CA GLY A 59 -6.02 0.33 -11.52
C GLY A 59 -6.77 -0.75 -10.72
N GLU A 60 -7.86 -1.25 -11.31
CA GLU A 60 -8.69 -2.33 -10.76
C GLU A 60 -8.92 -3.40 -11.85
N PRO A 61 -8.30 -4.60 -11.75
CA PRO A 61 -7.38 -5.04 -10.71
C PRO A 61 -6.03 -4.29 -10.75
N VAL A 62 -5.32 -4.24 -9.62
CA VAL A 62 -4.05 -3.54 -9.48
C VAL A 62 -3.02 -4.03 -10.49
N ASP A 63 -2.50 -3.14 -11.33
CA ASP A 63 -1.37 -3.44 -12.21
C ASP A 63 -0.06 -3.37 -11.42
N LEU A 64 0.58 -4.52 -11.20
CA LEU A 64 1.84 -4.65 -10.48
C LEU A 64 2.97 -3.77 -11.06
N ARG A 65 2.92 -3.40 -12.34
CA ARG A 65 3.92 -2.52 -12.95
C ARG A 65 3.85 -1.09 -12.38
N THR A 66 2.68 -0.69 -11.89
CA THR A 66 2.47 0.61 -11.23
C THR A 66 2.99 0.64 -9.80
N LEU A 67 3.32 -0.52 -9.20
CA LEU A 67 3.89 -0.62 -7.85
C LEU A 67 5.41 -0.39 -7.81
N THR A 68 5.99 0.12 -8.88
CA THR A 68 7.43 0.38 -8.97
C THR A 68 7.80 1.64 -8.19
N VAL A 69 8.83 1.55 -7.35
CA VAL A 69 9.41 2.70 -6.65
C VAL A 69 10.33 3.44 -7.62
N VAL A 70 9.76 4.33 -8.44
CA VAL A 70 10.49 4.99 -9.55
C VAL A 70 11.31 6.19 -9.09
N ARG A 71 11.01 6.78 -7.93
CA ARG A 71 11.76 7.91 -7.39
C ARG A 71 12.12 7.69 -5.93
N ILE A 72 13.36 7.25 -5.74
CA ILE A 72 14.05 7.47 -4.48
C ILE A 72 14.71 8.85 -4.59
N HIS A 73 14.19 9.83 -3.86
CA HIS A 73 14.91 11.10 -3.73
C HIS A 73 16.16 10.81 -2.88
N PRO A 74 17.38 11.20 -3.32
CA PRO A 74 18.55 11.07 -2.48
C PRO A 74 18.30 11.85 -1.20
N SER A 75 18.53 11.22 -0.03
CA SER A 75 18.49 11.93 1.24
C SER A 75 19.47 13.10 1.12
N ALA A 76 18.97 14.34 1.25
CA ALA A 76 19.84 15.51 1.33
C ALA A 76 20.70 15.34 2.58
N GLY A 77 21.91 14.81 2.39
CA GLY A 77 22.89 14.64 3.45
C GLY A 77 23.22 16.02 4.04
N LYS A 78 23.11 16.12 5.36
CA LYS A 78 23.79 17.15 6.14
C LYS A 78 25.21 16.68 6.44
#